data_AF-A0A815EAD6-F1
#
_entry.id   AF-A0A815EAD6-F1
#
_cell.length_a   1.000
_cell.length_b   1.000
_cell.length_c   1.000
_cell.angle_alpha   90.00
_cell.angle_beta   90.00
_cell.angle_gamma   90.00
#
_symmetry.space_group_name_H-M   'P 1'
#
loop_
_entity.id
_entity.type
_entity.pdbx_description
1 polymer ?
#
loop_
_entity_poly.entity_id
_entity_poly.type
_entity_poly.pdbx_seq_one_letter_code
_entity_poly.pdbx_strand_id
1 'polypeptide(L)'
;MCIQASKSFAQSDLWLFSLYIIGTFECVFWLFNAFLIIIELYDFPSIDKYRIQKHKKKLRFQPDLVNLMIKETLRHQISTILLTPVLFYLLNYFGHLDIHGSRPSWSTIIYQLTLFILAEDAIFFWTHYLFHTPWLYKAVHKKHHVYTQPTGVVSVLSDPWEGQTLVYVMPLDCDTRLSNSQCTFRT
;
A
#
# COMPACT_ATOMS: atom_id res chain seq x y z
N MET A 1 23.56 26.68 27.92
CA MET A 1 23.58 25.58 26.91
C MET A 1 22.49 24.61 27.35
N CYS A 2 21.27 24.79 26.84
CA CYS A 2 20.14 23.94 27.20
C CYS A 2 20.21 22.71 26.30
N ILE A 3 20.55 21.55 26.86
CA ILE A 3 20.44 20.28 26.14
C ILE A 3 18.95 20.06 25.95
N GLN A 4 18.44 20.43 24.78
CA GLN A 4 17.10 20.05 24.37
C GLN A 4 17.13 18.52 24.32
N ALA A 5 16.54 17.89 25.33
CA ALA A 5 16.43 16.44 25.39
C ALA A 5 15.81 16.01 24.05
N SER A 6 16.60 15.33 23.21
CA SER A 6 16.09 14.77 21.96
C SER A 6 14.96 13.83 22.37
N LYS A 7 13.72 14.20 22.05
CA LYS A 7 12.57 13.30 22.27
C LYS A 7 12.96 11.95 21.69
N SER A 8 12.76 10.87 22.44
CA SER A 8 13.03 9.53 21.91
C SER A 8 12.25 9.35 20.62
N PHE A 9 12.74 8.53 19.68
CA PHE A 9 12.07 8.31 18.40
C PHE A 9 10.56 8.08 18.65
N ALA A 10 10.19 7.19 19.57
CA ALA A 10 8.80 6.90 19.97
C ALA A 10 7.95 8.09 20.49
N GLN A 11 8.56 9.23 20.81
CA GLN A 11 7.91 10.46 21.28
C GLN A 11 7.97 11.60 20.24
N SER A 12 8.47 11.33 19.04
CA SER A 12 8.57 12.31 17.95
C SER A 12 7.27 12.39 17.14
N ASP A 13 6.96 13.58 16.62
CA ASP A 13 5.79 13.85 15.78
C ASP A 13 5.78 12.95 14.52
N LEU A 14 6.96 12.47 14.11
CA LEU A 14 7.16 11.50 13.04
C LEU A 14 6.47 10.15 13.32
N TRP A 15 6.46 9.67 14.57
CA TRP A 15 5.73 8.44 14.93
C TRP A 15 4.23 8.64 14.92
N LEU A 16 3.75 9.77 15.44
CA LEU A 16 2.33 10.10 15.41
C LEU A 16 1.83 10.18 13.96
N PHE A 17 2.61 10.82 13.09
CA PHE A 17 2.34 10.87 11.66
C PHE A 17 2.35 9.47 11.02
N SER A 18 3.33 8.63 11.34
CA SER A 18 3.39 7.23 10.86
C SER A 18 2.15 6.42 11.27
N LEU A 19 1.77 6.51 12.55
CA LEU A 19 0.58 5.82 13.07
C LEU A 19 -0.71 6.35 12.42
N TYR A 20 -0.80 7.65 12.15
CA TYR A 20 -1.94 8.23 11.45
C TYR A 20 -2.05 7.73 10.00
N ILE A 21 -0.92 7.66 9.28
CA ILE A 21 -0.88 7.10 7.92
C ILE A 21 -1.31 5.64 7.93
N ILE A 22 -0.70 4.81 8.77
CA ILE A 22 -1.03 3.39 8.87
C ILE A 22 -2.49 3.21 9.27
N GLY A 23 -2.96 3.95 10.28
CA GLY A 23 -4.35 3.90 10.72
C GLY A 23 -5.33 4.27 9.61
N THR A 24 -5.05 5.33 8.86
CA THR A 24 -5.89 5.75 7.73
C THR A 24 -5.91 4.70 6.62
N PHE A 25 -4.73 4.16 6.27
CA PHE A 25 -4.59 3.10 5.28
C PHE A 25 -5.38 1.86 5.68
N GLU A 26 -5.23 1.38 6.91
CA GLU A 26 -5.95 0.20 7.42
C GLU A 26 -7.46 0.45 7.51
N CYS A 27 -7.90 1.63 7.95
CA CYS A 27 -9.32 1.98 7.98
C CYS A 27 -9.95 1.92 6.59
N VAL A 28 -9.28 2.51 5.58
CA VAL A 28 -9.75 2.47 4.19
C VAL A 28 -9.76 1.03 3.69
N PHE A 29 -8.66 0.31 3.87
CA PHE A 29 -8.52 -1.08 3.45
C PHE A 29 -9.65 -1.96 4.01
N TRP A 30 -9.88 -1.92 5.32
CA TRP A 30 -10.90 -2.73 5.97
C TRP A 30 -12.32 -2.27 5.62
N LEU A 31 -12.57 -0.97 5.48
CA LEU A 31 -13.89 -0.46 5.09
C LEU A 31 -14.32 -1.02 3.73
N PHE A 32 -13.45 -0.92 2.72
CA PHE A 32 -13.75 -1.41 1.37
C PHE A 32 -13.74 -2.94 1.28
N ASN A 33 -12.76 -3.60 1.90
CA ASN A 33 -12.66 -5.06 1.82
C ASN A 33 -13.73 -5.78 2.66
N ALA A 34 -14.08 -5.28 3.84
CA ALA A 34 -15.15 -5.87 4.64
C ALA A 34 -16.49 -5.81 3.89
N PHE A 35 -16.77 -4.69 3.21
CA PHE A 35 -17.95 -4.57 2.36
C PHE A 35 -17.98 -5.63 1.25
N LEU A 36 -16.86 -5.84 0.53
CA LEU A 36 -16.76 -6.85 -0.51
C LEU A 36 -16.83 -8.29 0.02
N ILE A 37 -16.24 -8.55 1.19
CA ILE A 37 -16.33 -9.84 1.90
C ILE A 37 -17.78 -10.17 2.22
N ILE A 38 -18.53 -9.21 2.77
CA ILE A 38 -19.93 -9.40 3.14
C ILE A 38 -20.75 -9.79 1.91
N ILE A 39 -20.55 -9.12 0.77
CA ILE A 39 -21.24 -9.47 -0.48
C ILE A 39 -20.91 -10.91 -0.90
N GLU A 40 -19.64 -11.31 -0.81
CA GLU A 40 -19.17 -12.62 -1.26
C GLU A 40 -19.60 -13.77 -0.32
N LEU A 41 -19.71 -13.51 0.99
CA LEU A 41 -20.16 -14.51 1.98
C LEU A 41 -21.69 -14.68 2.00
N TYR A 42 -22.44 -13.58 1.95
CA TYR A 42 -23.90 -13.61 2.05
C TYR A 42 -24.61 -13.84 0.71
N ASP A 43 -23.93 -13.60 -0.42
CA ASP A 43 -24.40 -13.96 -1.76
C ASP A 43 -25.79 -13.39 -2.09
N PHE A 44 -25.93 -12.07 -1.96
CA PHE A 44 -27.20 -11.38 -2.16
C PHE A 44 -27.80 -11.65 -3.56
N PRO A 45 -29.03 -12.22 -3.67
CA PRO A 45 -29.64 -12.56 -4.96
C PRO A 45 -29.78 -11.38 -5.92
N SER A 46 -30.03 -10.18 -5.39
CA SER A 46 -30.17 -8.94 -6.17
C SER A 46 -28.89 -8.53 -6.92
N ILE A 47 -27.73 -8.93 -6.40
CA ILE A 47 -26.39 -8.60 -6.94
C ILE A 47 -25.86 -9.75 -7.80
N ASP A 48 -26.17 -11.01 -7.47
CA ASP A 48 -25.64 -12.20 -8.15
C ASP A 48 -25.92 -12.22 -9.66
N LYS A 49 -27.01 -11.57 -10.11
CA LYS A 49 -27.31 -11.42 -11.54
C LYS A 49 -26.22 -10.70 -12.33
N TYR A 50 -25.49 -9.78 -11.70
CA TYR A 50 -24.39 -8.99 -12.28
C TYR A 50 -23.02 -9.68 -12.17
N ARG A 51 -22.93 -10.84 -11.49
CA ARG A 51 -21.66 -11.57 -11.35
C ARG A 51 -21.18 -12.06 -12.73
N ILE A 52 -19.94 -11.73 -13.09
CA ILE A 52 -19.33 -12.09 -14.39
C ILE A 52 -18.97 -13.59 -14.43
N GLN A 53 -18.37 -14.12 -13.37
CA GLN A 53 -17.86 -15.50 -13.32
C GLN A 53 -18.83 -16.49 -12.67
N LYS A 54 -20.03 -16.66 -13.23
CA LYS A 54 -21.11 -17.52 -12.66
C LYS A 54 -20.78 -19.02 -12.59
N HIS A 55 -19.86 -19.49 -13.44
CA HIS A 55 -19.50 -20.91 -13.54
C HIS A 55 -18.53 -21.39 -12.45
N LYS A 56 -17.94 -20.47 -11.69
CA LYS A 56 -16.97 -20.79 -10.63
C LYS A 56 -17.71 -21.00 -9.30
N LYS A 57 -17.17 -21.89 -8.46
CA LYS A 57 -17.74 -22.19 -7.15
C LYS A 57 -17.69 -20.94 -6.25
N LYS A 58 -18.81 -20.58 -5.62
CA LYS A 58 -18.87 -19.41 -4.72
C LYS A 58 -17.96 -19.61 -3.50
N LEU A 59 -17.38 -18.53 -2.97
CA LEU A 59 -16.40 -18.62 -1.90
C LEU A 59 -16.93 -19.26 -0.62
N ARG A 60 -18.19 -18.98 -0.25
CA ARG A 60 -18.91 -19.60 0.89
C ARG A 60 -18.81 -21.14 0.92
N PHE A 61 -18.67 -21.78 -0.23
CA PHE A 61 -18.58 -23.24 -0.35
C PHE A 61 -17.14 -23.77 -0.37
N GLN A 62 -16.14 -22.93 -0.03
CA GLN A 62 -14.72 -23.25 -0.09
C GLN A 62 -14.02 -22.86 1.24
N PRO A 63 -14.31 -23.56 2.35
CA PRO A 63 -13.82 -23.19 3.68
C PRO A 63 -12.28 -23.20 3.80
N ASP A 64 -11.60 -24.14 3.13
CA ASP A 64 -10.14 -24.21 3.14
C ASP A 64 -9.49 -22.98 2.50
N LEU A 65 -10.10 -22.48 1.42
CA LEU A 65 -9.65 -21.26 0.75
C LEU A 65 -9.92 -20.03 1.62
N VAL A 66 -11.06 -19.98 2.30
CA VAL A 66 -11.36 -18.91 3.28
C VAL A 66 -10.33 -18.89 4.40
N ASN A 67 -9.99 -20.05 4.97
CA ASN A 67 -8.96 -20.16 6.00
C ASN A 67 -7.58 -19.72 5.50
N LEU A 68 -7.23 -20.10 4.27
CA LEU A 68 -6.01 -19.63 3.62
C LEU A 68 -6.01 -18.11 3.53
N MET A 69 -7.07 -17.51 2.98
CA MET A 69 -7.18 -16.05 2.87
C MET A 69 -7.05 -15.32 4.20
N ILE A 70 -7.69 -15.83 5.26
CA ILE A 70 -7.57 -15.26 6.61
C ILE A 70 -6.10 -15.31 7.05
N LYS A 71 -5.43 -16.45 6.89
CA LYS A 71 -4.03 -16.62 7.28
C LYS A 71 -3.08 -15.69 6.50
N GLU A 72 -3.25 -15.61 5.17
CA GLU A 72 -2.42 -14.74 4.33
C GLU A 72 -2.68 -13.26 4.65
N THR A 73 -3.95 -12.88 4.86
CA THR A 73 -4.35 -11.52 5.26
C THR A 73 -3.72 -11.13 6.60
N LEU A 74 -3.80 -12.00 7.61
CA LEU A 74 -3.18 -11.75 8.91
C LEU A 74 -1.66 -11.60 8.78
N ARG A 75 -1.01 -12.43 7.96
CA ARG A 75 0.43 -12.29 7.71
C ARG A 75 0.77 -10.96 7.04
N HIS A 76 -0.02 -10.54 6.04
CA HIS A 76 0.15 -9.26 5.38
C HIS A 76 -0.01 -8.10 6.37
N GLN A 77 -1.08 -8.11 7.16
CA GLN A 77 -1.41 -7.11 8.17
C GLN A 77 -0.31 -6.96 9.24
N ILE A 78 0.14 -8.08 9.80
CA ILE A 78 1.27 -8.09 10.74
C ILE A 78 2.52 -7.49 10.09
N SER A 79 2.81 -7.89 8.85
CA SER A 79 3.98 -7.39 8.14
C SER A 79 3.88 -5.89 7.84
N THR A 80 2.73 -5.38 7.44
CA THR A 80 2.49 -3.95 7.21
C THR A 80 2.69 -3.15 8.49
N ILE A 81 2.07 -3.57 9.59
CA ILE A 81 2.18 -2.87 10.88
C ILE A 81 3.63 -2.83 11.38
N LEU A 82 4.39 -3.91 11.19
CA LEU A 82 5.78 -3.99 11.66
C LEU A 82 6.78 -3.26 10.75
N LEU A 83 6.62 -3.35 9.42
CA LEU A 83 7.60 -2.82 8.48
C LEU A 83 7.39 -1.35 8.16
N THR A 84 6.15 -0.85 8.15
CA THR A 84 5.86 0.53 7.76
C THR A 84 6.58 1.56 8.64
N PRO A 85 6.60 1.45 9.98
CA PRO A 85 7.33 2.41 10.82
C PRO A 85 8.84 2.40 10.59
N VAL A 86 9.42 1.21 10.32
CA VAL A 86 10.85 1.06 10.02
C VAL A 86 11.17 1.73 8.68
N LEU A 87 10.34 1.51 7.67
CA LEU A 87 10.54 2.11 6.35
C LEU A 87 10.36 3.63 6.39
N PHE A 88 9.38 4.12 7.15
CA PHE A 88 9.21 5.56 7.32
C PHE A 88 10.38 6.21 8.06
N TYR A 89 10.96 5.51 9.06
CA TYR A 89 12.21 5.94 9.69
C TYR A 89 13.36 6.03 8.67
N LEU A 90 13.54 5.01 7.83
CA LEU A 90 14.58 4.99 6.81
C LEU A 90 14.37 6.09 5.77
N LEU A 91 13.13 6.28 5.31
CA LEU A 91 12.78 7.36 4.39
C LEU A 91 13.05 8.73 5.00
N ASN A 92 12.75 8.95 6.28
CA ASN A 92 13.10 10.20 6.97
C ASN A 92 14.62 10.37 7.18
N TYR A 93 15.35 9.26 7.33
CA TYR A 93 16.80 9.30 7.47
C TYR A 93 17.48 9.69 6.15
N PHE A 94 16.99 9.18 5.01
CA PHE A 94 17.56 9.45 3.68
C PHE A 94 16.94 10.65 2.95
N GLY A 95 15.64 10.87 3.13
CA GLY A 95 14.87 11.98 2.62
C GLY A 95 14.45 12.89 3.77
N HIS A 96 14.78 14.17 3.69
CA HIS A 96 14.40 15.13 4.73
C HIS A 96 12.89 15.41 4.67
N LEU A 97 12.09 14.56 5.32
CA LEU A 97 10.64 14.75 5.42
C LEU A 97 10.34 15.89 6.39
N ASP A 98 9.97 17.06 5.85
CA ASP A 98 9.48 18.17 6.65
C ASP A 98 7.95 18.09 6.81
N ILE A 99 7.51 17.53 7.94
CA ILE A 99 6.10 17.44 8.31
C ILE A 99 5.53 18.74 8.90
N HIS A 100 6.38 19.74 9.16
CA HIS A 100 5.99 21.03 9.73
C HIS A 100 5.99 22.16 8.70
N GLY A 101 6.37 21.86 7.46
CA GLY A 101 6.36 22.79 6.34
C GLY A 101 4.96 23.35 6.03
N SER A 102 4.94 24.50 5.36
CA SER A 102 3.68 25.07 4.86
C SER A 102 3.03 24.11 3.87
N ARG A 103 1.70 23.96 3.97
CA ARG A 103 0.91 23.13 3.05
C ARG A 103 1.24 23.48 1.59
N PRO A 104 1.56 22.50 0.73
CA PRO A 104 1.75 22.74 -0.71
C PRO A 104 0.50 23.34 -1.36
N SER A 105 0.70 24.08 -2.46
CA SER A 105 -0.42 24.59 -3.24
C SER A 105 -1.26 23.45 -3.83
N TRP A 106 -2.55 23.68 -4.08
CA TRP A 106 -3.40 22.68 -4.73
C TRP A 106 -2.85 22.23 -6.10
N SER A 107 -2.23 23.14 -6.85
CA SER A 107 -1.60 22.81 -8.14
C SER A 107 -0.44 21.82 -7.98
N THR A 108 0.40 22.01 -6.96
CA THR A 108 1.50 21.11 -6.62
C THR A 108 0.97 19.73 -6.25
N ILE A 109 -0.07 19.69 -5.41
CA ILE A 109 -0.70 18.43 -4.98
C ILE A 109 -1.24 17.65 -6.20
N ILE A 110 -2.00 18.32 -7.08
CA ILE A 110 -2.57 17.66 -8.26
C ILE A 110 -1.47 17.17 -9.21
N TYR A 111 -0.43 17.97 -9.43
CA TYR A 111 0.70 17.59 -10.28
C TYR A 111 1.43 16.36 -9.72
N GLN A 112 1.78 16.38 -8.42
CA GLN A 112 2.44 15.26 -7.75
C GLN A 112 1.56 14.00 -7.78
N LEU A 113 0.27 14.10 -7.43
CA LEU A 113 -0.66 12.98 -7.49
C LEU A 113 -0.75 12.38 -8.89
N THR A 114 -0.79 13.22 -9.93
CA THR A 114 -0.82 12.75 -11.32
C THR A 114 0.44 11.96 -11.67
N LEU A 115 1.61 12.51 -11.34
CA LEU A 115 2.88 11.82 -11.56
C LEU A 115 2.97 10.51 -10.77
N PHE A 116 2.52 10.52 -9.51
CA PHE A 116 2.48 9.32 -8.68
C PHE A 116 1.60 8.25 -9.32
N ILE A 117 0.39 8.57 -9.76
CA ILE A 117 -0.50 7.59 -10.41
C ILE A 117 0.17 6.98 -11.66
N LEU A 118 0.80 7.80 -12.50
CA LEU A 118 1.47 7.30 -13.71
C LEU A 118 2.71 6.44 -13.38
N ALA A 119 3.50 6.86 -12.39
CA ALA A 119 4.65 6.11 -11.93
C ALA A 119 4.22 4.78 -11.29
N GLU A 120 3.15 4.79 -10.51
CA GLU A 120 2.57 3.59 -9.90
C GLU A 120 2.18 2.58 -10.97
N ASP A 121 1.40 3.01 -11.97
CA ASP A 121 0.92 2.16 -13.05
C ASP A 121 2.09 1.54 -13.82
N ALA A 122 3.11 2.35 -14.14
CA ALA A 122 4.31 1.86 -14.80
C ALA A 122 5.08 0.84 -13.95
N ILE A 123 5.36 1.17 -12.68
CA ILE A 123 6.08 0.27 -11.76
C ILE A 123 5.30 -1.02 -11.57
N PHE A 124 3.98 -0.93 -11.36
CA PHE A 124 3.10 -2.07 -11.19
C PHE A 124 3.14 -2.97 -12.42
N PHE A 125 3.02 -2.41 -13.62
CA PHE A 125 3.10 -3.17 -14.86
C PHE A 125 4.43 -3.93 -14.99
N TRP A 126 5.55 -3.24 -14.81
CA TRP A 126 6.87 -3.85 -15.00
C TRP A 126 7.21 -4.88 -13.92
N THR A 127 6.89 -4.61 -12.67
CA THR A 127 7.12 -5.55 -11.56
C THR A 127 6.23 -6.78 -11.70
N HIS A 128 4.96 -6.62 -12.08
CA HIS A 128 4.06 -7.73 -12.38
C HIS A 128 4.60 -8.57 -13.55
N TYR A 129 5.07 -7.92 -14.61
CA TYR A 129 5.72 -8.59 -15.73
C TYR A 129 6.95 -9.41 -15.27
N LEU A 130 7.79 -8.85 -14.39
CA LEU A 130 8.93 -9.56 -13.81
C LEU A 130 8.50 -10.73 -12.91
N PHE A 131 7.43 -10.57 -12.13
CA PHE A 131 6.89 -11.63 -11.28
C PHE A 131 6.37 -12.83 -12.07
N HIS A 132 6.04 -12.66 -13.35
CA HIS A 132 5.72 -13.74 -14.26
C HIS A 132 6.93 -14.49 -14.84
N THR A 133 8.16 -14.06 -14.55
CA THR A 133 9.35 -14.85 -14.93
C THR A 133 9.37 -16.20 -14.20
N PRO A 134 9.87 -17.30 -14.80
CA PRO A 134 9.71 -18.65 -14.25
C PRO A 134 10.23 -18.84 -12.81
N TRP A 135 11.27 -18.10 -12.43
CA TRP A 135 11.85 -18.14 -11.09
C TRP A 135 10.98 -17.39 -10.07
N LEU A 136 10.64 -16.11 -10.34
CA LEU A 136 9.80 -15.30 -9.46
C LEU A 136 8.38 -15.85 -9.37
N TYR A 137 7.86 -16.37 -10.48
CA TYR A 137 6.53 -16.96 -10.52
C TYR A 137 6.41 -18.11 -9.53
N LYS A 138 7.35 -19.06 -9.58
CA LYS A 138 7.35 -20.21 -8.66
C LYS A 138 7.56 -19.80 -7.21
N ALA A 139 8.38 -18.79 -6.97
CA ALA A 139 8.75 -18.35 -5.62
C ALA A 139 7.63 -17.57 -4.93
N VAL A 140 7.06 -16.56 -5.59
CA VAL A 140 6.16 -15.58 -4.95
C VAL A 140 4.82 -15.41 -5.68
N HIS A 141 4.81 -15.31 -7.00
CA HIS A 141 3.60 -14.92 -7.75
C HIS A 141 2.58 -16.05 -7.96
N LYS A 142 3.00 -17.31 -7.85
CA LYS A 142 2.12 -18.47 -8.04
C LYS A 142 0.93 -18.43 -7.07
N LYS A 143 1.13 -17.95 -5.83
CA LYS A 143 0.08 -17.84 -4.80
C LYS A 143 -1.04 -16.89 -5.23
N HIS A 144 -0.66 -15.74 -5.79
CA HIS A 144 -1.58 -14.75 -6.34
C HIS A 144 -2.49 -15.35 -7.42
N HIS A 145 -1.96 -16.25 -8.26
CA HIS A 145 -2.72 -16.94 -9.31
C HIS A 145 -3.43 -18.22 -8.86
N VAL A 146 -3.31 -18.64 -7.58
CA VAL A 146 -4.04 -19.84 -7.06
C VAL A 146 -5.55 -19.61 -7.14
N TYR A 147 -6.00 -18.38 -6.91
CA TYR A 147 -7.39 -18.04 -6.99
C TYR A 147 -7.66 -17.04 -8.12
N THR A 148 -8.33 -17.54 -9.16
CA THR A 148 -8.57 -16.80 -10.41
C THR A 148 -9.86 -15.97 -10.39
N GLN A 149 -10.62 -16.00 -9.30
CA GLN A 149 -11.78 -15.13 -9.18
C GLN A 149 -11.37 -13.83 -8.49
N PRO A 150 -11.60 -12.67 -9.12
CA PRO A 150 -11.33 -11.40 -8.47
C PRO A 150 -12.37 -11.22 -7.35
N THR A 151 -11.94 -11.36 -6.11
CA THR A 151 -12.70 -10.89 -4.93
C THR A 151 -11.84 -9.87 -4.19
N GLY A 152 -12.45 -8.98 -3.41
CA GLY A 152 -11.73 -7.92 -2.70
C GLY A 152 -10.56 -8.46 -1.87
N VAL A 153 -10.74 -9.62 -1.22
CA VAL A 153 -9.69 -10.24 -0.36
C VAL A 153 -8.57 -10.91 -1.16
N VAL A 154 -8.80 -11.22 -2.43
CA VAL A 154 -7.81 -11.93 -3.25
C VAL A 154 -6.64 -11.03 -3.62
N SER A 155 -6.85 -9.70 -3.61
CA SER A 155 -5.72 -8.77 -3.70
C SER A 155 -4.72 -8.93 -2.55
N VAL A 156 -5.15 -9.51 -1.43
CA VAL A 156 -4.34 -9.81 -0.23
C VAL A 156 -3.79 -11.24 -0.24
N LEU A 157 -4.27 -12.08 -1.17
CA LEU A 157 -3.82 -13.45 -1.38
C LEU A 157 -2.53 -13.47 -2.24
N SER A 158 -1.63 -12.55 -1.94
CA SER A 158 -0.29 -12.44 -2.49
C SER A 158 0.73 -12.76 -1.41
N ASP A 159 1.96 -13.07 -1.81
CA ASP A 159 3.04 -13.12 -0.83
C ASP A 159 3.29 -11.69 -0.27
N PRO A 160 3.52 -11.48 1.04
CA PRO A 160 3.81 -10.16 1.59
C PRO A 160 4.92 -9.44 0.83
N TRP A 161 5.90 -10.18 0.31
CA TRP A 161 6.96 -9.61 -0.51
C TRP A 161 6.46 -9.03 -1.85
N GLU A 162 5.48 -9.66 -2.48
CA GLU A 162 4.84 -9.14 -3.69
C GLU A 162 4.08 -7.84 -3.40
N GLY A 163 3.28 -7.83 -2.34
CA GLY A 163 2.54 -6.63 -1.92
C GLY A 163 3.45 -5.48 -1.49
N GLN A 164 4.52 -5.77 -0.77
CA GLN A 164 5.44 -4.76 -0.24
C GLN A 164 6.41 -4.22 -1.27
N THR A 165 6.90 -5.05 -2.20
CA THR A 165 7.78 -4.57 -3.28
C THR A 165 7.07 -3.51 -4.12
N LEU A 166 5.76 -3.67 -4.37
CA LEU A 166 4.97 -2.69 -5.11
C LEU A 166 4.79 -1.36 -4.36
N VAL A 167 4.49 -1.43 -3.06
CA VAL A 167 4.23 -0.24 -2.23
C VAL A 167 5.50 0.57 -1.96
N TYR A 168 6.69 -0.07 -1.92
CA TYR A 168 7.93 0.57 -1.46
C TYR A 168 8.95 0.93 -2.55
N VAL A 169 8.71 0.61 -3.82
CA VAL A 169 9.55 1.13 -4.92
C VAL A 169 9.20 2.59 -5.22
N MET A 170 8.01 3.05 -4.85
CA MET A 170 7.53 4.41 -5.13
C MET A 170 8.09 5.54 -4.23
N PRO A 171 8.38 5.37 -2.93
CA PRO A 171 8.73 6.49 -2.06
C PRO A 171 10.14 7.08 -2.29
N LEU A 172 10.92 6.59 -3.24
CA LEU A 172 12.33 7.00 -3.39
C LEU A 172 12.57 8.26 -4.24
N ASP A 173 11.57 8.77 -4.97
CA ASP A 173 11.82 9.80 -6.00
C ASP A 173 11.02 11.12 -5.87
N CYS A 174 10.44 11.43 -4.73
CA CYS A 174 9.77 12.73 -4.53
C CYS A 174 10.21 13.45 -3.25
N ASP A 175 11.47 13.86 -3.23
CA ASP A 175 11.91 15.25 -3.07
C ASP A 175 13.38 15.30 -2.62
N THR A 176 14.28 15.66 -3.55
CA THR A 176 15.39 16.54 -3.17
C THR A 176 15.63 17.55 -4.29
N ARG A 177 15.22 18.81 -4.06
CA ARG A 177 15.72 20.04 -4.74
C ARG A 177 15.01 20.53 -6.02
N LEU A 178 13.70 20.79 -5.98
CA LEU A 178 13.07 21.66 -7.00
C LEU A 178 12.41 22.93 -6.44
N SER A 179 12.86 23.42 -5.27
CA SER A 179 12.35 24.66 -4.66
C SER A 179 13.43 25.64 -4.16
N ASN A 180 14.71 25.45 -4.50
CA ASN A 180 15.75 26.46 -4.22
C ASN A 180 16.12 27.30 -5.45
N SER A 181 15.13 27.62 -6.29
CA SER A 181 15.20 28.75 -7.21
C SER A 181 14.91 30.07 -6.48
N GLN A 182 15.64 30.36 -5.39
CA GLN A 182 15.85 31.75 -5.00
C GLN A 182 16.99 32.30 -5.84
N CYS A 183 16.60 32.69 -7.06
CA CYS A 183 17.34 33.59 -7.91
C CYS A 183 17.33 34.98 -7.22
N THR A 184 18.26 35.21 -6.29
CA THR A 184 18.52 36.57 -5.80
C THR A 184 19.39 37.27 -6.83
N PHE A 185 18.75 38.01 -7.73
CA PHE A 185 19.43 39.02 -8.52
C PHE A 185 20.03 40.05 -7.58
N ARG A 186 21.34 40.29 -7.76
CA ARG A 186 22.02 41.49 -7.28
C ARG A 186 21.26 42.74 -7.72
N THR A 187 21.10 43.67 -6.80
CA THR A 187 21.50 45.08 -6.99
C THR A 187 22.21 45.52 -5.73
#